data_AF-A0A0F9BA59-F1
#
_entry.id   AF-A0A0F9BA59-F1
#
_cell.length_a   1.000
_cell.length_b   1.000
_cell.length_c   1.000
_cell.angle_alpha   90.00
_cell.angle_beta   90.00
_cell.angle_gamma   90.00
#
_symmetry.space_group_name_H-M   'P 1'
#
loop_
_entity.id
_entity.type
_entity.pdbx_description
1 polymer ?
#
loop_
_entity_poly.entity_id
_entity_poly.type
_entity_poly.pdbx_seq_one_letter_code
_entity_poly.pdbx_strand_id
1 'polypeptide(L)' 'TDDIIAPIVYTLPLQLLSYYVAVIKGTDVDQPRNLAKSVTVE' A
#
# COMPACT_ATOMS: atom_id res chain seq x y z
N THR A 1 -20.38 -6.33 -16.44
CA THR A 1 -19.95 -7.35 -15.44
C THR A 1 -18.61 -6.99 -14.84
N ASP A 2 -17.69 -6.40 -15.60
CA ASP A 2 -16.35 -6.04 -15.10
C ASP A 2 -16.33 -4.82 -14.16
N ASP A 3 -17.40 -4.01 -14.14
CA ASP A 3 -17.48 -2.83 -13.27
C ASP A 3 -17.38 -3.18 -11.77
N ILE A 4 -17.79 -4.39 -11.38
CA ILE A 4 -17.70 -4.86 -9.99
C ILE A 4 -16.24 -5.08 -9.57
N ILE A 5 -15.38 -5.54 -10.49
CA ILE A 5 -13.96 -5.82 -10.20
C ILE A 5 -13.05 -4.62 -10.52
N ALA A 6 -13.56 -3.62 -11.24
CA ALA A 6 -12.80 -2.44 -11.62
C ALA A 6 -12.06 -1.77 -10.44
N PRO A 7 -12.65 -1.59 -9.24
CA PRO A 7 -11.93 -0.99 -8.11
C PRO A 7 -10.70 -1.80 -7.69
N ILE A 8 -10.79 -3.14 -7.72
CA ILE A 8 -9.67 -4.03 -7.37
C ILE A 8 -8.53 -3.85 -8.37
N VAL A 9 -8.84 -3.89 -9.67
CA VAL A 9 -7.84 -3.76 -10.73
C VAL A 9 -7.17 -2.39 -10.69
N TYR A 10 -7.95 -1.31 -10.50
CA TYR A 10 -7.40 0.04 -10.42
C TYR A 10 -6.58 0.32 -9.14
N THR A 11 -6.68 -0.50 -8.09
CA THR A 11 -5.78 -0.36 -6.92
C THR A 11 -4.37 -0.88 -7.17
N LEU A 12 -4.18 -1.86 -8.07
CA LEU A 12 -2.86 -2.43 -8.38
C LEU A 12 -1.83 -1.38 -8.84
N PRO A 13 -2.11 -0.50 -9.83
CA PRO A 13 -1.14 0.52 -10.22
C PRO A 13 -0.85 1.52 -9.10
N LEU A 14 -1.81 1.82 -8.21
CA LEU A 14 -1.61 2.71 -7.07
C LEU A 14 -0.73 2.08 -5.97
N GLN A 15 -0.88 0.77 -5.75
CA GLN A 15 0.00 -0.01 -4.86
C GLN A 15 1.44 -0.02 -5.40
N LEU A 16 1.62 -0.28 -6.71
CA LEU A 16 2.94 -0.25 -7.35
C LEU A 16 3.57 1.14 -7.34
N LEU A 17 2.79 2.20 -7.59
CA LEU A 17 3.27 3.57 -7.48
C LEU A 17 3.80 3.87 -6.07
N SER A 18 3.04 3.49 -5.05
CA SER A 18 3.43 3.68 -3.65
C SER A 18 4.73 2.93 -3.31
N TYR A 19 4.86 1.69 -3.78
CA TYR A 19 6.06 0.88 -3.64
C TYR A 19 7.29 1.56 -4.28
N TYR A 20 7.21 1.93 -5.56
CA TYR A 20 8.34 2.53 -6.25
C TYR A 20 8.73 3.89 -5.67
N VAL A 21 7.77 4.71 -5.24
CA VAL A 21 8.05 5.97 -4.54
C VAL A 21 8.79 5.70 -3.23
N ALA A 22 8.38 4.70 -2.44
CA ALA A 22 9.04 4.35 -1.19
C ALA A 22 10.46 3.80 -1.40
N VAL A 23 10.68 2.99 -2.45
CA VAL A 23 12.01 2.51 -2.87
C VAL A 23 12.92 3.67 -3.27
N ILE A 24 12.43 4.59 -4.12
CA ILE A 24 13.19 5.79 -4.54
C ILE A 24 13.55 6.66 -3.34
N LYS A 25 12.63 6.79 -2.38
CA LYS A 25 12.86 7.55 -1.15
C LYS A 25 13.73 6.82 -0.12
N GLY A 26 14.07 5.55 -0.35
CA GLY A 26 14.86 4.73 0.58
C GLY A 26 14.16 4.50 1.93
N THR A 27 12.83 4.50 1.96
CA THR A 27 12.05 4.25 3.18
C THR A 27 11.73 2.76 3.32
N ASP A 28 11.67 2.26 4.56
CA ASP A 28 11.24 0.89 4.83
C ASP A 28 9.76 0.70 4.47
N VAL A 29 9.50 -0.13 3.47
CA VAL A 29 8.16 -0.41 2.94
C VAL A 29 7.41 -1.39 3.84
N ASP A 30 8.12 -2.34 4.46
CA ASP A 30 7.54 -3.40 5.27
C ASP A 30 7.27 -2.93 6.71
N GLN A 31 8.07 -1.97 7.19
CA GLN A 31 7.94 -1.38 8.53
C GLN A 31 7.90 0.16 8.46
N PRO A 32 6.78 0.76 7.99
CA PRO A 32 6.64 2.20 7.94
C PRO A 32 6.74 2.83 9.33
N ARG A 33 7.43 3.98 9.41
CA ARG A 33 7.67 4.69 10.66
C ARG A 33 6.35 4.99 11.39
N ASN A 34 6.34 4.78 12.71
CA ASN A 34 5.21 5.01 13.62
C ASN A 34 4.01 4.06 13.45
N LEU A 35 4.11 3.03 12.61
CA LEU A 35 3.03 2.06 12.43
C LEU A 35 3.42 0.68 12.95
N ALA A 36 2.40 -0.07 13.34
CA ALA A 36 2.46 -1.49 13.63
C ALA A 36 1.53 -2.24 12.67
N LYS A 37 1.76 -3.53 12.48
CA LYS A 37 0.92 -4.36 11.59
C LYS A 37 -0.53 -4.45 12.07
N SER A 38 -0.73 -4.39 13.37
CA SER A 38 -2.03 -4.41 14.04
C SER A 38 -1.90 -3.60 15.34
N VAL A 39 -2.96 -2.88 15.71
CA VAL A 39 -3.05 -2.16 16.99
C VAL A 39 -3.93 -2.98 17.92
N THR A 40 -3.36 -3.44 19.02
CA THR A 40 -4.03 -4.33 19.99
C THR A 40 -4.22 -3.69 21.36
N VAL A 41 -4.00 -2.38 21.47
CA VAL A 41 -4.19 -1.58 22.69
C VAL A 41 -5.29 -0.56 22.45
N GLU A 42 -6.09 -0.27 23.48
CA GLU A 42 -7.15 0.75 23.46
C GLU A 42 -6.60 2.16 23.76
#